data_AF-A0A935PG13-F1
#
_entry.id   AF-A0A935PG13-F1
#
_cell.length_a   1.000
_cell.length_b   1.000
_cell.length_c   1.000
_cell.angle_alpha   90.00
_cell.angle_beta   90.00
_cell.angle_gamma   90.00
#
_symmetry.space_group_name_H-M   'P 1'
#
loop_
_entity.id
_entity.type
_entity.pdbx_description
1 polymer ?
#
loop_
_entity_poly.entity_id
_entity_poly.type
_entity_poly.pdbx_seq_one_letter_code
_entity_poly.pdbx_strand_id
1 'polypeptide(L)'
;MESLAKDAEQVVVRSVHGAAGVDAILAYDEDRYLVGRADAGAQEPALERLTDEPWLYYGKGSLMMHALRAALGDSGVDAALRAVIAKHRGSGGVATAPVLRSALLAHARAPADSAAIVEWFGGRAVWDVVVDAITAAPPGYLVTVRATRQGDATLPMEAAGASALITMAGLDAAGSVQWRGTVAVRDGVGTVTLPGLPGVVQLVLDPERRLLDRDRANNRKELPPP
;
A
#
# COMPACT_ATOMS: atom_id res chain seq x y z
N MET A 1 9.56 8.15 -15.40
CA MET A 1 9.62 6.84 -16.10
C MET A 1 10.11 5.71 -15.18
N GLU A 2 10.87 6.06 -14.17
CA GLU A 2 11.60 5.22 -13.23
C GLU A 2 10.67 4.31 -12.43
N SER A 3 9.52 4.82 -11.97
CA SER A 3 8.51 4.01 -11.27
C SER A 3 7.92 2.91 -12.15
N LEU A 4 7.83 3.12 -13.47
CA LEU A 4 7.37 2.08 -14.41
C LEU A 4 8.44 1.00 -14.65
N ALA A 5 9.72 1.37 -14.59
CA ALA A 5 10.80 0.39 -14.63
C ALA A 5 10.81 -0.47 -13.36
N LYS A 6 10.58 0.15 -12.19
CA LYS A 6 10.39 -0.55 -10.91
C LYS A 6 9.18 -1.48 -10.93
N ASP A 7 8.08 -1.05 -11.54
CA ASP A 7 6.91 -1.90 -11.76
C ASP A 7 7.25 -3.14 -12.61
N ALA A 8 7.96 -2.95 -13.72
CA ALA A 8 8.41 -4.05 -14.57
C ALA A 8 9.36 -5.01 -13.83
N GLU A 9 10.28 -4.47 -13.01
CA GLU A 9 11.15 -5.27 -12.14
C GLU A 9 10.31 -6.16 -11.20
N GLN A 10 9.31 -5.59 -10.52
CA GLN A 10 8.43 -6.36 -9.64
C GLN A 10 7.67 -7.47 -10.39
N VAL A 11 7.17 -7.20 -11.60
CA VAL A 11 6.49 -8.22 -12.43
C VAL A 11 7.43 -9.38 -12.77
N VAL A 12 8.66 -9.07 -13.19
CA VAL A 12 9.66 -10.11 -13.53
C VAL A 12 10.04 -10.90 -12.28
N VAL A 13 10.38 -10.23 -11.18
CA VAL A 13 10.79 -10.87 -9.93
C VAL A 13 9.68 -11.72 -9.35
N ARG A 14 8.41 -11.29 -9.43
CA ARG A 14 7.26 -12.10 -9.05
C ARG A 14 7.18 -13.41 -9.82
N SER A 15 7.52 -13.40 -11.11
CA SER A 15 7.44 -14.61 -11.95
C SER A 15 8.55 -15.62 -11.67
N VAL A 16 9.72 -15.18 -11.17
CA VAL A 16 10.87 -16.04 -10.89
C VAL A 16 10.95 -16.44 -9.42
N HIS A 17 10.65 -15.51 -8.50
CA HIS A 17 10.88 -15.65 -7.06
C HIS A 17 9.59 -15.56 -6.22
N GLY A 18 8.43 -15.41 -6.86
CA GLY A 18 7.15 -15.34 -6.18
C GLY A 18 6.99 -14.08 -5.29
N ALA A 19 6.06 -14.16 -4.34
CA ALA A 19 5.72 -13.04 -3.46
C ALA A 19 6.90 -12.59 -2.58
N ALA A 20 7.69 -13.52 -2.06
CA ALA A 20 8.82 -13.22 -1.19
C ALA A 20 9.89 -12.33 -1.86
N GLY A 21 10.15 -12.55 -3.16
CA GLY A 21 11.07 -11.70 -3.92
C GLY A 21 10.56 -10.27 -4.09
N VAL A 22 9.27 -10.12 -4.34
CA VAL A 22 8.61 -8.80 -4.43
C VAL A 22 8.63 -8.10 -3.07
N ASP A 23 8.38 -8.84 -1.98
CA ASP A 23 8.39 -8.29 -0.63
C ASP A 23 9.74 -7.69 -0.23
N ALA A 24 10.84 -8.31 -0.64
CA ALA A 24 12.19 -7.79 -0.41
C ALA A 24 12.43 -6.48 -1.17
N ILE A 25 11.98 -6.38 -2.41
CA ILE A 25 12.08 -5.15 -3.22
C ILE A 25 11.28 -4.02 -2.58
N LEU A 26 10.04 -4.31 -2.19
CA LEU A 26 9.17 -3.30 -1.60
C LEU A 26 9.69 -2.82 -0.25
N ALA A 27 10.24 -3.71 0.58
CA ALA A 27 10.87 -3.31 1.84
C ALA A 27 12.05 -2.37 1.61
N TYR A 28 12.90 -2.66 0.61
CA TYR A 28 14.02 -1.79 0.25
C TYR A 28 13.57 -0.43 -0.30
N ASP A 29 12.56 -0.41 -1.18
CA ASP A 29 12.05 0.82 -1.78
C ASP A 29 11.28 1.69 -0.77
N GLU A 30 10.63 1.07 0.21
CA GLU A 30 9.98 1.74 1.34
C GLU A 30 10.99 2.38 2.27
N ASP A 31 12.05 1.66 2.66
CA ASP A 31 13.16 2.22 3.44
C ASP A 31 13.81 3.42 2.72
N ARG A 32 14.11 3.26 1.43
CA ARG A 32 14.61 4.36 0.58
C ARG A 32 13.68 5.57 0.61
N TYR A 33 12.37 5.36 0.51
CA TYR A 33 11.40 6.45 0.57
C TYR A 33 11.41 7.13 1.93
N LEU A 34 11.33 6.38 3.03
CA LEU A 34 11.23 6.91 4.38
C LEU A 34 12.49 7.67 4.78
N VAL A 35 13.68 7.14 4.46
CA VAL A 35 14.96 7.83 4.67
C VAL A 35 15.02 9.12 3.85
N GLY A 36 14.72 9.05 2.54
CA GLY A 36 14.75 10.23 1.69
C GLY A 36 13.73 11.30 2.11
N ARG A 37 12.55 10.89 2.60
CA ARG A 37 11.53 11.78 3.15
C ARG A 37 12.02 12.47 4.43
N ALA A 38 12.69 11.74 5.32
CA ALA A 38 13.24 12.29 6.55
C ALA A 38 14.33 13.34 6.25
N ASP A 39 15.17 13.08 5.25
CA ASP A 39 16.26 13.97 4.84
C ASP A 39 15.77 15.21 4.07
N ALA A 40 14.67 15.09 3.31
CA ALA A 40 14.12 16.17 2.47
C ALA A 40 13.45 17.30 3.25
N GLY A 41 13.18 17.12 4.55
CA GLY A 41 12.54 18.13 5.39
C GLY A 41 11.12 18.50 4.93
N ALA A 42 10.88 19.78 4.62
CA ALA A 42 9.53 20.36 4.52
C ALA A 42 8.88 20.36 3.12
N GLN A 43 9.55 19.88 2.07
CA GLN A 43 9.00 19.89 0.71
C GLN A 43 9.11 18.52 0.04
N GLU A 44 8.22 17.60 0.41
CA GLU A 44 7.90 16.45 -0.45
C GLU A 44 6.98 16.93 -1.60
N PRO A 45 7.44 16.99 -2.86
CA PRO A 45 6.55 17.26 -3.98
C PRO A 45 5.58 16.08 -4.19
N ALA A 46 4.44 16.38 -4.82
CA ALA A 46 3.56 15.34 -5.31
C ALA A 46 4.30 14.45 -6.33
N LEU A 47 4.04 13.15 -6.32
CA LEU A 47 4.67 12.19 -7.24
C LEU A 47 4.38 12.50 -8.71
N GLU A 48 3.30 13.21 -9.00
CA GLU A 48 2.99 13.68 -10.35
C GLU A 48 3.70 14.97 -10.78
N ARG A 49 4.48 15.61 -9.87
CA ARG A 49 5.14 16.92 -10.07
C ARG A 49 6.63 16.89 -9.71
N LEU A 50 7.27 15.74 -9.87
CA LEU A 50 8.69 15.56 -9.54
C LEU A 50 9.58 16.36 -10.49
N THR A 51 10.73 16.79 -9.97
CA THR A 51 11.79 17.38 -10.77
C THR A 51 13.03 16.49 -10.74
N ASP A 52 13.57 16.19 -9.55
CA ASP A 52 14.71 15.28 -9.39
C ASP A 52 14.84 14.72 -7.96
N GLU A 53 13.84 13.94 -7.52
CA GLU A 53 13.81 13.33 -6.19
C GLU A 53 13.83 11.78 -6.25
N PRO A 54 15.01 11.13 -6.26
CA PRO A 54 15.15 9.67 -6.44
C PRO A 54 14.34 8.82 -5.45
N TRP A 55 14.23 9.26 -4.20
CA TRP A 55 13.47 8.58 -3.16
C TRP A 55 11.95 8.59 -3.44
N LEU A 56 11.46 9.54 -4.23
CA LEU A 56 10.07 9.57 -4.69
C LEU A 56 9.83 8.65 -5.88
N TYR A 57 10.58 8.77 -6.97
CA TYR A 57 10.28 7.96 -8.16
C TYR A 57 10.77 6.50 -8.08
N TYR A 58 11.87 6.22 -7.38
CA TYR A 58 12.32 4.83 -7.12
C TYR A 58 11.73 4.22 -5.85
N GLY A 59 11.52 5.02 -4.80
CA GLY A 59 10.93 4.55 -3.54
C GLY A 59 9.40 4.54 -3.62
N LYS A 60 8.77 5.69 -3.34
CA LYS A 60 7.31 5.83 -3.32
C LYS A 60 6.62 5.37 -4.60
N GLY A 61 7.22 5.66 -5.75
CA GLY A 61 6.67 5.27 -7.05
C GLY A 61 6.63 3.75 -7.26
N SER A 62 7.60 3.01 -6.72
CA SER A 62 7.60 1.54 -6.72
C SER A 62 6.45 1.00 -5.88
N LEU A 63 6.26 1.57 -4.67
CA LEU A 63 5.16 1.22 -3.77
C LEU A 63 3.79 1.57 -4.36
N MET A 64 3.66 2.75 -4.97
CA MET A 64 2.45 3.16 -5.67
C MET A 64 2.05 2.12 -6.71
N MET A 65 2.96 1.73 -7.60
CA MET A 65 2.64 0.80 -8.68
C MET A 65 2.19 -0.56 -8.12
N HIS A 66 2.83 -1.02 -7.06
CA HIS A 66 2.40 -2.22 -6.33
C HIS A 66 0.99 -2.10 -5.75
N ALA A 67 0.74 -1.04 -4.99
CA ALA A 67 -0.55 -0.78 -4.34
C ALA A 67 -1.69 -0.65 -5.38
N LEU A 68 -1.42 0.00 -6.51
CA LEU A 68 -2.40 0.16 -7.58
C LEU A 68 -2.66 -1.14 -8.33
N ARG A 69 -1.67 -2.03 -8.49
CA ARG A 69 -1.91 -3.40 -8.98
C ARG A 69 -2.77 -4.19 -8.01
N ALA A 70 -2.57 -4.02 -6.70
CA ALA A 70 -3.42 -4.67 -5.70
C ALA A 70 -4.86 -4.14 -5.69
N ALA A 71 -5.09 -2.86 -5.99
CA ALA A 71 -6.41 -2.25 -6.05
C ALA A 71 -7.15 -2.54 -7.36
N LEU A 72 -6.50 -2.26 -8.50
CA LEU A 72 -7.09 -2.34 -9.84
C LEU A 72 -6.99 -3.74 -10.46
N GLY A 73 -6.08 -4.58 -9.95
CA GLY A 73 -5.64 -5.81 -10.58
C GLY A 73 -4.59 -5.57 -11.66
N ASP A 74 -3.73 -6.57 -11.90
CA ASP A 74 -2.69 -6.51 -12.93
C ASP A 74 -3.24 -6.13 -14.31
N SER A 75 -4.37 -6.73 -14.71
CA SER A 75 -4.98 -6.46 -16.01
C SER A 75 -5.49 -5.02 -16.17
N GLY A 76 -5.94 -4.39 -15.08
CA GLY A 76 -6.38 -2.99 -15.08
C GLY A 76 -5.20 -2.04 -15.26
N VAL A 77 -4.11 -2.28 -14.52
CA VAL A 77 -2.88 -1.49 -14.66
C VAL A 77 -2.26 -1.68 -16.05
N ASP A 78 -2.18 -2.92 -16.54
CA ASP A 78 -1.61 -3.21 -17.86
C ASP A 78 -2.46 -2.63 -19.00
N ALA A 79 -3.79 -2.57 -18.85
CA ALA A 79 -4.66 -1.89 -19.79
C ALA A 79 -4.43 -0.37 -19.80
N ALA A 80 -4.29 0.25 -18.62
CA ALA A 80 -3.96 1.67 -18.50
C ALA A 80 -2.63 2.00 -19.17
N LEU A 81 -1.57 1.22 -18.87
CA LEU A 81 -0.25 1.40 -19.47
C LEU A 81 -0.27 1.25 -20.99
N ARG A 82 -0.98 0.24 -21.52
CA ARG A 82 -1.16 0.06 -22.96
C ARG A 82 -1.86 1.25 -23.60
N ALA A 83 -2.88 1.81 -22.96
CA ALA A 83 -3.57 3.00 -23.47
C ALA A 83 -2.65 4.22 -23.53
N VAL A 84 -1.83 4.44 -22.50
CA VAL A 84 -0.82 5.52 -22.48
C VAL A 84 0.20 5.33 -23.61
N ILE A 85 0.76 4.12 -23.75
CA ILE A 85 1.74 3.81 -24.80
C ILE A 85 1.12 4.00 -26.19
N ALA A 86 -0.08 3.48 -26.42
CA ALA A 86 -0.74 3.57 -27.73
C ALA A 86 -0.98 5.04 -28.14
N LYS A 87 -1.35 5.90 -27.18
CA LYS A 87 -1.63 7.32 -27.42
C LYS A 87 -0.36 8.17 -27.56
N HIS A 88 0.73 7.82 -26.88
CA HIS A 88 1.95 8.62 -26.80
C HIS A 88 3.17 7.98 -27.47
N ARG A 89 3.02 6.90 -28.24
CA ARG A 89 4.12 6.31 -29.03
C ARG A 89 4.57 7.25 -30.15
N GLY A 90 5.87 7.25 -30.45
CA GLY A 90 6.46 7.99 -31.57
C GLY A 90 7.30 9.20 -31.12
N SER A 91 8.02 9.81 -32.06
CA SER A 91 9.07 10.81 -31.81
C SER A 91 8.60 12.15 -31.23
N GLY A 92 7.29 12.40 -31.15
CA GLY A 92 6.71 13.60 -30.53
C GLY A 92 5.76 13.33 -29.37
N GLY A 93 5.59 12.07 -28.96
CA GLY A 93 4.69 11.70 -27.88
C GLY A 93 5.37 11.86 -26.53
N VAL A 94 4.85 12.75 -25.68
CA VAL A 94 5.30 12.89 -24.30
C VAL A 94 4.18 12.44 -23.38
N ALA A 95 4.35 11.30 -22.73
CA ALA A 95 3.48 10.87 -21.64
C ALA A 95 3.96 11.49 -20.33
N THR A 96 3.02 11.97 -19.51
CA THR A 96 3.31 12.59 -18.21
C THR A 96 2.64 11.80 -17.09
N ALA A 97 3.04 12.02 -15.84
CA ALA A 97 2.41 11.39 -14.69
C ALA A 97 0.89 11.67 -14.61
N PRO A 98 0.39 12.90 -14.88
CA PRO A 98 -1.05 13.15 -14.99
C PRO A 98 -1.77 12.30 -16.06
N VAL A 99 -1.12 12.04 -17.20
CA VAL A 99 -1.70 11.17 -18.25
C VAL A 99 -1.85 9.73 -17.73
N LEU A 100 -0.83 9.21 -17.05
CA LEU A 100 -0.89 7.89 -16.43
C LEU A 100 -1.98 7.83 -15.35
N ARG A 101 -2.05 8.84 -14.48
CA ARG A 101 -3.09 8.96 -13.45
C ARG A 101 -4.49 8.91 -14.05
N SER A 102 -4.74 9.68 -15.12
CA SER A 102 -6.04 9.65 -15.83
C SER A 102 -6.34 8.29 -16.45
N ALA A 103 -5.34 7.61 -17.02
CA ALA A 103 -5.52 6.27 -17.57
C ALA A 103 -5.87 5.25 -16.48
N LEU A 104 -5.21 5.31 -15.32
CA LEU A 104 -5.50 4.43 -14.18
C LEU A 104 -6.89 4.69 -13.59
N LEU A 105 -7.32 5.96 -13.49
CA LEU A 105 -8.66 6.33 -13.03
C LEU A 105 -9.77 5.74 -13.92
N ALA A 106 -9.53 5.56 -15.22
CA ALA A 106 -10.48 4.92 -16.12
C ALA A 106 -10.70 3.42 -15.83
N HIS A 107 -9.82 2.81 -15.04
CA HIS A 107 -9.90 1.40 -14.61
C HIS A 107 -10.31 1.22 -13.14
N ALA A 108 -10.60 2.31 -12.41
CA ALA A 108 -11.14 2.24 -11.06
C ALA A 108 -12.54 1.58 -11.09
N ARG A 109 -12.76 0.58 -10.24
CA ARG A 109 -14.02 -0.17 -10.17
C ARG A 109 -14.87 0.25 -8.98
N ALA A 110 -14.26 0.86 -7.97
CA ALA A 110 -14.92 1.38 -6.78
C ALA A 110 -14.39 2.78 -6.42
N PRO A 111 -15.16 3.58 -5.65
CA PRO A 111 -14.69 4.87 -5.14
C PRO A 111 -13.36 4.80 -4.38
N ALA A 112 -13.12 3.68 -3.67
CA ALA A 112 -11.87 3.43 -2.97
C ALA A 112 -10.65 3.31 -3.91
N ASP A 113 -10.83 2.76 -5.11
CA ASP A 113 -9.76 2.65 -6.11
C ASP A 113 -9.34 4.05 -6.58
N SER A 114 -10.33 4.89 -6.91
CA SER A 114 -10.10 6.29 -7.31
C SER A 114 -9.41 7.08 -6.20
N ALA A 115 -9.85 6.91 -4.95
CA ALA A 115 -9.25 7.56 -3.79
C ALA A 115 -7.78 7.13 -3.60
N ALA A 116 -7.48 5.83 -3.74
CA ALA A 116 -6.11 5.32 -3.68
C ALA A 116 -5.23 5.91 -4.78
N ILE A 117 -5.72 5.99 -6.03
CA ILE A 117 -4.99 6.63 -7.13
C ILE A 117 -4.69 8.10 -6.81
N VAL A 118 -5.66 8.84 -6.28
CA VAL A 118 -5.45 10.25 -5.91
C VAL A 118 -4.41 10.39 -4.79
N GLU A 119 -4.51 9.57 -3.73
CA GLU A 119 -3.57 9.61 -2.60
C GLU A 119 -2.14 9.24 -3.04
N TRP A 120 -1.95 8.19 -3.85
CA TRP A 120 -0.60 7.79 -4.25
C TRP A 120 0.09 8.80 -5.18
N PHE A 121 -0.64 9.45 -6.09
CA PHE A 121 -0.06 10.43 -7.01
C PHE A 121 0.16 11.81 -6.37
N GLY A 122 -0.76 12.26 -5.50
CA GLY A 122 -0.76 13.63 -4.97
C GLY A 122 -0.64 13.75 -3.45
N GLY A 123 -1.00 12.70 -2.74
CA GLY A 123 -0.98 12.64 -1.29
C GLY A 123 0.40 12.37 -0.72
N ARG A 124 0.52 12.54 0.59
CA ARG A 124 1.75 12.47 1.38
C ARG A 124 1.53 11.69 2.68
N ALA A 125 0.45 10.91 2.74
CA ALA A 125 0.14 10.11 3.91
C ALA A 125 1.24 9.09 4.20
N VAL A 126 1.76 9.13 5.42
CA VAL A 126 2.41 7.98 6.05
C VAL A 126 1.54 7.54 7.22
N TRP A 127 1.38 6.24 7.34
CA TRP A 127 0.58 5.60 8.36
C TRP A 127 1.46 4.84 9.35
N ASP A 128 0.89 4.52 10.49
CA ASP A 128 1.38 3.56 11.45
C ASP A 128 0.18 2.70 11.83
N VAL A 129 0.10 1.50 11.24
CA VAL A 129 -1.06 0.61 11.34
C VAL A 129 -0.73 -0.58 12.21
N VAL A 130 -1.19 -0.53 13.45
CA VAL A 130 -0.82 -1.49 14.49
C VAL A 130 -1.95 -2.45 14.77
N VAL A 131 -1.62 -3.75 14.91
CA VAL A 131 -2.48 -4.70 15.62
C VAL A 131 -2.34 -4.47 17.14
N ASP A 132 -3.18 -3.58 17.68
CA ASP A 132 -3.10 -3.15 19.08
C ASP A 132 -3.40 -4.31 20.04
N ALA A 133 -4.54 -4.98 19.84
CA ALA A 133 -4.97 -6.10 20.68
C ALA A 133 -5.64 -7.20 19.86
N ILE A 134 -5.45 -8.44 20.30
CA ILE A 134 -6.22 -9.60 19.87
C ILE A 134 -6.65 -10.31 21.15
N THR A 135 -7.96 -10.39 21.36
CA THR A 135 -8.55 -11.01 22.55
C THR A 135 -9.45 -12.15 22.10
N ALA A 136 -9.28 -13.35 22.67
CA ALA A 136 -10.19 -14.46 22.43
C ALA A 136 -11.62 -14.07 22.85
N ALA A 137 -12.56 -14.18 21.93
CA ALA A 137 -13.96 -13.81 22.10
C ALA A 137 -14.82 -14.75 21.24
N PRO A 138 -15.56 -15.71 21.83
CA PRO A 138 -16.32 -16.69 21.06
C PRO A 138 -17.23 -16.03 20.00
N PRO A 139 -17.27 -16.53 18.75
CA PRO A 139 -16.66 -17.77 18.23
C PRO A 139 -15.24 -17.60 17.65
N GLY A 140 -14.48 -16.58 18.04
CA GLY A 140 -13.14 -16.31 17.49
C GLY A 140 -12.35 -15.30 18.32
N TYR A 141 -11.98 -14.19 17.70
CA TYR A 141 -11.19 -13.13 18.32
C TYR A 141 -11.80 -11.75 18.06
N LEU A 142 -11.74 -10.89 19.09
CA LEU A 142 -11.92 -9.46 18.94
C LEU A 142 -10.55 -8.84 18.65
N VAL A 143 -10.42 -8.19 17.49
CA VAL A 143 -9.20 -7.52 17.08
C VAL A 143 -9.40 -6.02 17.19
N THR A 144 -8.51 -5.34 17.90
CA THR A 144 -8.40 -3.88 17.92
C THR A 144 -7.22 -3.46 17.06
N VAL A 145 -7.49 -2.56 16.13
CA VAL A 145 -6.51 -1.96 15.22
C VAL A 145 -6.41 -0.48 15.54
N ARG A 146 -5.19 0.01 15.63
CA ARG A 146 -4.90 1.45 15.72
C ARG A 146 -4.26 1.89 14.42
N ALA A 147 -4.70 3.03 13.89
CA ALA A 147 -4.03 3.67 12.78
C ALA A 147 -3.79 5.13 13.11
N THR A 148 -2.55 5.58 13.01
CA THR A 148 -2.24 7.02 13.04
C THR A 148 -1.78 7.45 11.66
N ARG A 149 -2.03 8.72 11.31
CA ARG A 149 -1.71 9.26 9.98
C ARG A 149 -0.92 10.54 10.12
N GLN A 150 0.07 10.69 9.26
CA GLN A 150 0.81 11.92 9.06
C GLN A 150 0.62 12.38 7.61
N GLY A 151 0.01 13.56 7.43
CA GLY A 151 -0.26 14.12 6.11
C GLY A 151 0.92 14.85 5.47
N ASP A 152 1.80 15.46 6.25
CA ASP A 152 2.99 16.18 5.79
C ASP A 152 4.20 15.80 6.65
N ALA A 153 5.40 15.75 6.07
CA ALA A 153 6.63 15.28 6.72
C ALA A 153 6.99 16.07 8.00
N THR A 154 6.50 17.31 8.13
CA THR A 154 6.77 18.21 9.26
C THR A 154 5.75 18.12 10.40
N LEU A 155 4.62 17.44 10.18
CA LEU A 155 3.57 17.32 11.18
C LEU A 155 3.76 16.05 12.02
N PRO A 156 3.42 16.08 13.32
CA PRO A 156 3.42 14.87 14.13
C PRO A 156 2.40 13.86 13.60
N MET A 157 2.59 12.58 13.94
CA MET A 157 1.56 11.56 13.71
C MET A 157 0.37 11.78 14.63
N GLU A 158 -0.83 11.77 14.08
CA GLU A 158 -2.05 11.98 14.85
C GLU A 158 -3.05 10.83 14.63
N ALA A 159 -3.68 10.39 15.72
CA ALA A 159 -4.76 9.41 15.68
C ALA A 159 -6.12 10.08 15.38
N ALA A 160 -6.38 11.24 15.98
CA ALA A 160 -7.63 11.96 15.80
C ALA A 160 -7.84 12.33 14.32
N GLY A 161 -9.02 12.02 13.76
CA GLY A 161 -9.31 12.23 12.34
C GLY A 161 -8.69 11.22 11.38
N ALA A 162 -7.84 10.28 11.83
CA ALA A 162 -7.34 9.21 10.98
C ALA A 162 -8.46 8.20 10.69
N SER A 163 -8.88 8.12 9.43
CA SER A 163 -9.90 7.17 8.98
C SER A 163 -9.44 6.43 7.74
N ALA A 164 -9.55 5.10 7.77
CA ALA A 164 -9.14 4.23 6.67
C ALA A 164 -9.93 2.92 6.69
N LEU A 165 -10.05 2.29 5.52
CA LEU A 165 -10.44 0.89 5.41
C LEU A 165 -9.18 0.06 5.17
N ILE A 166 -8.79 -0.73 6.16
CA ILE A 166 -7.54 -1.50 6.15
C ILE A 166 -7.86 -2.94 5.79
N THR A 167 -7.17 -3.51 4.81
CA THR A 167 -7.29 -4.94 4.47
C THR A 167 -6.58 -5.80 5.50
N MET A 168 -7.03 -7.03 5.65
CA MET A 168 -6.53 -7.98 6.64
C MET A 168 -6.38 -9.35 6.02
N ALA A 169 -5.39 -10.12 6.49
CA ALA A 169 -5.25 -11.52 6.17
C ALA A 169 -4.94 -12.35 7.42
N GLY A 170 -5.59 -13.51 7.51
CA GLY A 170 -5.23 -14.58 8.44
C GLY A 170 -4.30 -15.55 7.74
N LEU A 171 -3.13 -15.80 8.33
CA LEU A 171 -2.09 -16.68 7.78
C LEU A 171 -1.97 -17.96 8.60
N ASP A 172 -1.66 -19.06 7.92
CA ASP A 172 -1.21 -20.29 8.57
C ASP A 172 0.27 -20.25 8.96
N ALA A 173 0.76 -21.33 9.58
CA ALA A 173 2.14 -21.45 10.01
C ALA A 173 3.17 -21.43 8.86
N ALA A 174 2.73 -21.69 7.62
CA ALA A 174 3.56 -21.58 6.43
C ALA A 174 3.51 -20.17 5.81
N GLY A 175 2.74 -19.24 6.39
CA GLY A 175 2.54 -17.89 5.87
C GLY A 175 1.54 -17.80 4.73
N SER A 176 0.79 -18.87 4.42
CA SER A 176 -0.22 -18.85 3.37
C SER A 176 -1.51 -18.21 3.85
N VAL A 177 -2.13 -17.39 2.99
CA VAL A 177 -3.38 -16.69 3.30
C VAL A 177 -4.54 -17.69 3.35
N GLN A 178 -5.16 -17.82 4.52
CA GLN A 178 -6.34 -18.67 4.74
C GLN A 178 -7.63 -17.86 4.88
N TRP A 179 -7.51 -16.57 5.20
CA TRP A 179 -8.66 -15.68 5.36
C TRP A 179 -8.33 -14.27 4.95
N ARG A 180 -9.35 -13.55 4.48
CA ARG A 180 -9.27 -12.13 4.15
C ARG A 180 -10.46 -11.38 4.72
N GLY A 181 -10.19 -10.16 5.17
CA GLY A 181 -11.23 -9.26 5.65
C GLY A 181 -10.77 -7.81 5.62
N THR A 182 -11.56 -6.95 6.24
CA THR A 182 -11.27 -5.52 6.36
C THR A 182 -11.70 -4.99 7.71
N VAL A 183 -10.98 -4.00 8.23
CA VAL A 183 -11.39 -3.21 9.40
C VAL A 183 -11.51 -1.75 8.99
N ALA A 184 -12.62 -1.12 9.37
CA ALA A 184 -12.76 0.33 9.26
C ALA A 184 -12.21 0.96 10.54
N VAL A 185 -11.19 1.80 10.39
CA VAL A 185 -10.67 2.66 11.45
C VAL A 185 -11.34 4.02 11.33
N ARG A 186 -11.82 4.55 12.46
CA ARG A 186 -12.38 5.90 12.59
C ARG A 186 -11.75 6.56 13.81
N ASP A 187 -11.33 7.82 13.65
CA ASP A 187 -10.62 8.57 14.68
C ASP A 187 -9.44 7.77 15.30
N GLY A 188 -8.76 7.02 14.44
CA GLY A 188 -7.54 6.29 14.76
C GLY A 188 -7.72 4.92 15.41
N VAL A 189 -8.96 4.48 15.71
CA VAL A 189 -9.23 3.14 16.24
C VAL A 189 -10.29 2.40 15.43
N GLY A 190 -10.11 1.10 15.25
CA GLY A 190 -11.08 0.20 14.63
C GLY A 190 -11.13 -1.13 15.36
N THR A 191 -12.30 -1.75 15.36
CA THR A 191 -12.49 -3.08 15.96
C THR A 191 -13.19 -3.98 14.96
N VAL A 192 -12.75 -5.24 14.87
CA VAL A 192 -13.35 -6.26 14.00
C VAL A 192 -13.31 -7.62 14.66
N THR A 193 -14.31 -8.44 14.37
CA THR A 193 -14.33 -9.85 14.79
C THR A 193 -13.64 -10.70 13.72
N LEU A 194 -12.54 -11.36 14.11
CA LEU A 194 -11.93 -12.43 13.34
C LEU A 194 -12.60 -13.75 13.75
N PRO A 195 -13.21 -14.51 12.83
CA PRO A 195 -13.73 -15.84 13.16
C PRO A 195 -12.64 -16.77 13.70
N GLY A 196 -12.99 -17.70 14.58
CA GLY A 196 -12.07 -18.76 15.00
C GLY A 196 -11.84 -19.71 13.83
N LEU A 197 -10.70 -19.56 13.16
CA LEU A 197 -10.38 -20.31 11.95
C LEU A 197 -9.29 -21.34 12.26
N PRO A 198 -9.60 -22.65 12.13
CA PRO A 198 -8.60 -23.70 12.33
C PRO A 198 -7.38 -23.49 11.43
N GLY A 199 -6.19 -23.55 12.02
CA GLY A 199 -4.92 -23.43 11.29
C GLY A 199 -4.46 -22.00 11.01
N VAL A 200 -5.27 -20.97 11.26
CA VAL A 200 -4.80 -19.58 11.26
C VAL A 200 -4.05 -19.33 12.56
N VAL A 201 -2.81 -18.88 12.45
CA VAL A 201 -1.92 -18.63 13.60
C VAL A 201 -1.44 -17.19 13.67
N GLN A 202 -1.58 -16.42 12.59
CA GLN A 202 -1.14 -15.04 12.54
C GLN A 202 -2.16 -14.17 11.82
N LEU A 203 -2.32 -12.93 12.30
CA LEU A 203 -3.05 -11.87 11.63
C LEU A 203 -2.07 -10.85 11.06
N VAL A 204 -2.34 -10.37 9.84
CA VAL A 204 -1.58 -9.29 9.18
C VAL A 204 -2.53 -8.22 8.65
N LEU A 205 -2.21 -6.96 8.92
CA LEU A 205 -2.87 -5.77 8.40
C LEU A 205 -2.16 -5.27 7.14
N ASP A 206 -2.95 -4.79 6.18
CA ASP A 206 -2.52 -4.31 4.88
C ASP A 206 -1.48 -5.22 4.18
N PRO A 207 -1.80 -6.51 3.98
CA PRO A 207 -0.84 -7.47 3.41
C PRO A 207 -0.40 -7.11 1.98
N GLU A 208 -1.21 -6.35 1.23
CA GLU A 208 -0.90 -5.88 -0.13
C GLU A 208 -0.23 -4.50 -0.19
N ARG A 209 0.21 -3.94 0.95
CA ARG A 209 0.91 -2.64 1.00
C ARG A 209 0.15 -1.51 0.29
N ARG A 210 -1.16 -1.43 0.51
CA ARG A 210 -2.01 -0.37 -0.04
C ARG A 210 -1.83 0.96 0.66
N LEU A 211 -1.35 0.93 1.89
CA LEU A 211 -0.98 2.08 2.69
C LEU A 211 0.54 2.14 2.82
N LEU A 212 1.07 3.36 2.73
CA LEU A 212 2.46 3.66 3.03
C LEU A 212 2.61 3.69 4.56
N ASP A 213 3.34 2.71 5.10
CA ASP A 213 3.42 2.47 6.54
C ASP A 213 4.87 2.62 7.02
N ARG A 214 5.07 3.31 8.13
CA ARG A 214 6.42 3.52 8.68
C ARG A 214 7.01 2.28 9.36
N ASP A 215 6.18 1.34 9.82
CA ASP A 215 6.62 0.18 10.59
C ASP A 215 5.72 -1.04 10.36
N ARG A 216 6.01 -1.80 9.30
CA ARG A 216 5.25 -3.00 8.95
C ARG A 216 5.46 -4.19 9.89
N ALA A 217 6.40 -4.10 10.84
CA ALA A 217 6.61 -5.18 11.80
C ALA A 217 5.47 -5.23 12.82
N ASN A 218 4.82 -4.10 13.08
CA ASN A 218 3.73 -3.99 14.06
C ASN A 218 2.32 -4.25 13.45
N ASN A 219 2.24 -4.36 12.12
CA ASN A 219 1.04 -4.72 11.36
C ASN A 219 0.67 -6.21 11.51
N ARG A 220 1.51 -7.02 12.16
CA ARG A 220 1.30 -8.46 12.30
C ARG A 220 1.36 -8.90 13.75
N LYS A 221 0.54 -9.88 14.11
CA LYS A 221 0.51 -10.45 15.47
C LYS A 221 0.07 -11.90 15.43
N GLU A 222 0.70 -12.74 16.23
CA GLU A 222 0.25 -14.11 16.45
C GLU A 222 -1.12 -14.12 17.13
N LEU A 223 -1.98 -15.05 16.73
CA LEU A 223 -3.24 -15.27 17.41
C LEU A 223 -2.95 -15.96 18.75
N PRO A 224 -3.59 -15.51 19.84
CA PRO A 224 -3.52 -16.26 21.08
C PRO A 224 -4.14 -17.64 20.89
N PRO A 225 -3.78 -18.64 21.73
CA PRO A 225 -4.46 -19.92 21.69
C PRO A 225 -5.98 -19.74 21.88
N PRO A 226 -6.79 -20.60 21.23
CA PRO A 226 -8.25 -20.52 21.29
C PRO A 226 -8.81 -20.78 22.70
#